data_AF-A0A7S1SJ35-F1
#
_entry.id   AF-A0A7S1SJ35-F1
#
_cell.length_a   1.000
_cell.length_b   1.000
_cell.length_c   1.000
_cell.angle_alpha   90.00
_cell.angle_beta   90.00
_cell.angle_gamma   90.00
#
_symmetry.space_group_name_H-M   'P 1'
#
loop_
_entity.id
_entity.type
_entity.pdbx_description
1 polymer ?
#
loop_
_entity_poly.entity_id
_entity_poly.type
_entity_poly.pdbx_seq_one_letter_code
_entity_poly.pdbx_strand_id
1 'polypeptide(L)'
;MAVLPSNVAALLLSALALAALALASADDKEIEFLTSNKEKDGVVTLPSGLQYKVLRKGAGGFHPKVNSPCECHYKGTLIDGTQFDSSYDRGEPTTFAPSQVIKGWTEAMQLMVEGDKWELYVPAELGYGARGSPPKIPPGATLVFTIEILHVKGDKKPAVACEPVSGESCSEKELAFIAKVKAMGATEVESQVERLSQMREQPMKEHLLHWVHQRLKILGAKDEL
;
A
#
# COMPACT_ATOMS: atom_id res chain seq x y z
N MET A 1 55.92 2.51 -48.92
CA MET A 1 54.59 2.94 -49.40
C MET A 1 53.55 2.07 -48.71
N ALA A 2 52.89 2.60 -47.68
CA ALA A 2 51.67 2.04 -47.09
C ALA A 2 50.89 3.24 -46.48
N VAL A 3 49.78 3.63 -47.12
CA VAL A 3 48.39 3.43 -46.67
C VAL A 3 47.92 4.50 -45.67
N LEU A 4 47.07 5.41 -46.18
CA LEU A 4 46.05 6.22 -45.48
C LEU A 4 45.00 5.30 -44.82
N PRO A 5 44.15 5.71 -43.84
CA PRO A 5 43.54 7.05 -43.79
C PRO A 5 43.30 7.70 -42.42
N SER A 6 43.12 9.02 -42.52
CA SER A 6 42.52 9.92 -41.55
C SER A 6 41.07 9.53 -41.26
N ASN A 7 40.73 9.39 -39.98
CA ASN A 7 39.35 9.45 -39.50
C ASN A 7 39.26 10.49 -38.38
N VAL A 8 38.76 11.65 -38.76
CA VAL A 8 38.32 12.71 -37.85
C VAL A 8 36.89 12.34 -37.45
N ALA A 9 36.69 11.86 -36.23
CA ALA A 9 35.38 11.74 -35.61
C ALA A 9 35.55 12.02 -34.12
N ALA A 10 35.41 13.30 -33.77
CA ALA A 10 35.48 13.80 -32.42
C ALA A 10 34.34 13.23 -31.56
N LEU A 11 34.70 12.79 -30.36
CA LEU A 11 33.82 12.39 -29.27
C LEU A 11 32.67 13.39 -29.05
N LEU A 12 31.43 12.91 -29.10
CA LEU A 12 30.28 13.55 -28.46
C LEU A 12 29.70 12.59 -27.42
N LEU A 13 30.40 12.47 -26.28
CA LEU A 13 29.81 11.99 -25.03
C LEU A 13 29.01 13.16 -24.42
N SER A 14 27.73 13.25 -24.74
CA SER A 14 26.79 14.06 -23.96
C SER A 14 26.33 13.25 -22.75
N ALA A 15 27.12 13.32 -21.67
CA ALA A 15 26.68 12.88 -20.36
C ALA A 15 25.59 13.84 -19.88
N LEU A 16 24.33 13.40 -19.93
CA LEU A 16 23.21 14.09 -19.32
C LEU A 16 23.28 13.86 -17.80
N ALA A 17 24.11 14.65 -17.12
CA ALA A 17 24.15 14.72 -15.67
C ALA A 17 23.47 16.02 -15.23
N LEU A 18 22.19 15.95 -14.84
CA LEU A 18 21.65 16.78 -13.75
C LEU A 18 20.24 16.31 -13.34
N ALA A 19 20.20 15.39 -12.38
CA ALA A 19 19.09 15.25 -11.43
C ALA A 19 19.59 14.56 -10.16
N ALA A 20 20.67 15.08 -9.57
CA ALA A 20 20.98 14.78 -8.17
C ALA A 20 20.15 15.73 -7.31
N LEU A 21 18.86 15.39 -7.14
CA LEU A 21 18.08 15.94 -6.04
C LEU A 21 18.77 15.47 -4.76
N ALA A 22 19.17 16.39 -3.89
CA ALA A 22 19.87 16.10 -2.65
C ALA A 22 19.04 15.09 -1.82
N LEU A 23 19.43 13.81 -1.88
CA LEU A 23 19.07 12.84 -0.86
C LEU A 23 19.74 13.33 0.42
N ALA A 24 18.92 13.70 1.41
CA ALA A 24 19.38 13.79 2.77
C ALA A 24 20.13 12.48 3.06
N SER A 25 21.37 12.57 3.55
CA SER A 25 22.20 11.39 3.74
C SER A 25 21.59 10.54 4.86
N ALA A 26 20.68 9.63 4.50
CA ALA A 26 20.34 8.50 5.33
C ALA A 26 21.65 7.79 5.67
N ASP A 27 21.84 7.48 6.97
CA ASP A 27 23.00 6.71 7.44
C ASP A 27 23.11 5.44 6.60
N ASP A 28 24.33 5.05 6.21
CA ASP A 28 24.59 3.89 5.34
C ASP A 28 23.87 2.63 5.87
N LYS A 29 23.74 2.50 7.20
CA LYS A 29 23.01 1.40 7.85
C LYS A 29 21.52 1.38 7.56
N GLU A 30 20.90 2.56 7.47
CA GLU A 30 19.46 2.71 7.20
C GLU A 30 19.14 2.33 5.75
N ILE A 31 20.02 2.75 4.83
CA ILE A 31 19.91 2.39 3.41
C ILE A 31 20.15 0.89 3.21
N GLU A 32 21.17 0.32 3.84
CA GLU A 32 21.47 -1.11 3.78
C GLU A 32 20.32 -1.94 4.37
N PHE A 33 19.74 -1.50 5.48
CA PHE A 33 18.57 -2.14 6.06
C PHE A 33 17.41 -2.20 5.06
N LEU A 34 16.99 -1.07 4.49
CA LEU A 34 15.88 -1.05 3.52
C LEU A 34 16.20 -1.83 2.24
N THR A 35 17.46 -1.78 1.78
CA THR A 35 17.90 -2.48 0.56
C THR A 35 17.88 -3.99 0.74
N SER A 36 18.29 -4.49 1.90
CA SER A 36 18.21 -5.92 2.21
C SER A 36 16.79 -6.36 2.55
N ASN A 37 16.00 -5.48 3.16
CA ASN A 37 14.66 -5.81 3.63
C ASN A 37 13.66 -6.03 2.49
N LYS A 38 13.73 -5.27 1.39
CA LYS A 38 12.86 -5.45 0.22
C LYS A 38 13.00 -6.83 -0.46
N GLU A 39 14.13 -7.50 -0.26
CA GLU A 39 14.39 -8.84 -0.83
C GLU A 39 13.85 -9.97 0.05
N LYS A 40 13.34 -9.66 1.26
CA LYS A 40 12.79 -10.67 2.16
C LYS A 40 11.41 -11.13 1.68
N ASP A 41 11.14 -12.41 1.88
CA ASP A 41 9.86 -13.02 1.53
C ASP A 41 8.67 -12.31 2.21
N GLY A 42 7.66 -12.00 1.39
CA GLY A 42 6.44 -11.30 1.78
C GLY A 42 6.59 -9.78 2.02
N VAL A 43 7.77 -9.20 1.78
CA VAL A 43 7.95 -7.74 1.81
C VAL A 43 7.55 -7.15 0.47
N VAL A 44 6.69 -6.14 0.51
CA VAL A 44 6.24 -5.37 -0.65
C VAL A 44 6.79 -3.95 -0.52
N THR A 45 7.35 -3.42 -1.61
CA THR A 45 7.82 -2.04 -1.68
C THR A 45 6.87 -1.20 -2.54
N LEU A 46 6.40 -0.08 -2.00
CA LEU A 46 5.56 0.89 -2.70
C LEU A 46 6.42 1.91 -3.47
N PRO A 47 5.85 2.61 -4.47
CA PRO A 47 6.57 3.64 -5.23
C PRO A 47 7.12 4.79 -4.36
N SER A 48 6.51 5.05 -3.20
CA SER A 48 6.99 6.04 -2.22
C SER A 48 8.28 5.64 -1.51
N GLY A 49 8.69 4.37 -1.62
CA GLY A 49 9.77 3.77 -0.85
C GLY A 49 9.31 3.10 0.45
N LEU A 50 8.04 3.25 0.84
CA LEU A 50 7.48 2.52 1.97
C LEU A 50 7.55 1.01 1.70
N GLN A 51 8.05 0.25 2.66
CA GLN A 51 7.99 -1.21 2.60
C GLN A 51 7.03 -1.72 3.67
N TYR A 52 6.34 -2.81 3.38
CA TYR A 52 5.49 -3.48 4.36
C TYR A 52 5.47 -4.99 4.17
N LYS A 53 5.08 -5.70 5.23
CA LYS A 53 4.80 -7.12 5.23
C LYS A 53 3.45 -7.36 5.91
N VAL A 54 2.58 -8.13 5.25
CA VAL A 54 1.29 -8.52 5.84
C VAL A 54 1.54 -9.65 6.84
N LEU A 55 1.32 -9.38 8.14
CA LEU A 55 1.43 -10.40 9.20
C LEU A 55 0.12 -11.16 9.39
N ARG A 56 -1.00 -10.48 9.19
CA ARG A 56 -2.35 -11.07 9.22
C ARG A 56 -3.26 -10.28 8.29
N LYS A 57 -3.96 -10.99 7.42
CA LYS A 57 -4.99 -10.43 6.54
C LYS A 57 -6.30 -10.27 7.32
N GLY A 58 -6.83 -9.05 7.34
CA GLY A 58 -8.13 -8.72 7.89
C GLY A 58 -9.28 -9.21 7.03
N ALA A 59 -10.48 -9.18 7.59
CA ALA A 59 -11.72 -9.54 6.89
C ALA A 59 -12.54 -8.31 6.48
N GLY A 60 -12.08 -7.09 6.80
CA GLY A 60 -12.76 -5.85 6.44
C GLY A 60 -12.83 -5.67 4.92
N GLY A 61 -13.99 -5.23 4.41
CA GLY A 61 -14.18 -4.96 2.99
C GLY A 61 -13.87 -3.53 2.56
N PHE A 62 -13.30 -2.71 3.45
CA PHE A 62 -13.17 -1.26 3.25
C PHE A 62 -11.88 -0.70 3.82
N HIS A 63 -11.27 0.21 3.07
CA HIS A 63 -10.16 1.03 3.51
C HIS A 63 -10.67 2.32 4.17
N PRO A 64 -10.03 2.80 5.25
CA PRO A 64 -10.31 4.12 5.78
C PRO A 64 -10.01 5.21 4.74
N LYS A 65 -10.80 6.28 4.74
CA LYS A 65 -10.41 7.53 4.06
C LYS A 65 -9.43 8.32 4.92
N VAL A 66 -8.82 9.35 4.31
CA VAL A 66 -7.75 10.14 4.92
C VAL A 66 -8.09 10.75 6.29
N ASN A 67 -9.35 11.09 6.55
CA ASN A 67 -9.80 11.70 7.81
C ASN A 67 -10.53 10.72 8.75
N SER A 68 -10.52 9.43 8.42
CA SER A 68 -11.35 8.44 9.11
C SER A 68 -10.64 7.94 10.37
N PRO A 69 -11.23 8.12 11.56
CA PRO A 69 -10.62 7.63 12.78
C PRO A 69 -10.55 6.11 12.75
N CYS A 70 -9.37 5.57 13.04
CA CYS A 70 -9.09 4.15 13.11
C CYS A 70 -8.57 3.83 14.51
N GLU A 71 -9.20 2.87 15.18
CA GLU A 71 -8.71 2.32 16.43
C GLU A 71 -7.64 1.29 16.13
N CYS A 72 -6.43 1.54 16.60
CA CYS A 72 -5.26 0.76 16.24
C CYS A 72 -4.48 0.29 17.48
N HIS A 73 -3.96 -0.92 17.40
CA HIS A 73 -2.79 -1.30 18.17
C HIS A 73 -1.54 -1.12 17.33
N TYR A 74 -0.45 -0.69 17.97
CA TYR A 74 0.84 -0.54 17.33
C TYR A 74 2.02 -0.69 18.29
N LYS A 75 3.18 -0.98 17.70
CA LYS A 75 4.51 -0.95 18.32
C LYS A 75 5.49 -0.34 17.33
N GLY A 76 6.28 0.65 17.75
CA GLY A 76 7.31 1.31 16.95
C GLY A 76 8.71 1.09 17.51
N THR A 77 9.63 0.65 16.67
CA THR A 77 11.04 0.43 16.99
C THR A 77 11.97 1.05 15.94
N LEU A 78 13.20 1.34 16.34
CA LEU A 78 14.30 1.60 15.40
C LEU A 78 14.78 0.28 14.77
N ILE A 79 15.65 0.36 13.75
CA ILE A 79 16.18 -0.82 13.05
C ILE A 79 17.03 -1.75 13.94
N ASP A 80 17.54 -1.23 15.06
CA ASP A 80 18.29 -2.00 16.07
C ASP A 80 17.36 -2.71 17.08
N GLY A 81 16.04 -2.53 16.96
CA GLY A 81 15.03 -3.08 17.86
C GLY A 81 14.68 -2.19 19.05
N THR A 82 15.33 -1.04 19.23
CA THR A 82 15.02 -0.10 20.31
C THR A 82 13.60 0.42 20.15
N GLN A 83 12.74 0.11 21.11
CA GLN A 83 11.35 0.56 21.11
C GLN A 83 11.25 2.02 21.56
N PHE A 84 10.51 2.84 20.80
CA PHE A 84 10.25 4.25 21.14
C PHE A 84 8.80 4.52 21.55
N ASP A 85 7.85 3.71 21.08
CA ASP A 85 6.43 3.82 21.42
C ASP A 85 5.69 2.48 21.22
N SER A 86 4.67 2.21 22.04
CA SER A 86 3.83 1.01 21.98
C SER A 86 2.51 1.25 22.67
N SER A 87 1.41 0.98 21.97
CA SER A 87 0.07 0.94 22.57
C SER A 87 -0.14 -0.28 23.47
N TYR A 88 0.57 -1.39 23.19
CA TYR A 88 0.44 -2.62 23.97
C TYR A 88 0.95 -2.42 25.41
N ASP A 89 2.00 -1.62 25.56
CA ASP A 89 2.59 -1.30 26.86
C ASP A 89 1.66 -0.42 27.70
N ARG A 90 0.78 0.35 27.04
CA ARG A 90 -0.28 1.12 27.69
C ARG A 90 -1.51 0.28 28.02
N GLY A 91 -1.62 -0.92 27.46
CA GLY A 91 -2.76 -1.82 27.67
C GLY A 91 -4.03 -1.44 26.93
N GLU A 92 -4.02 -0.40 26.09
CA GLU A 92 -5.20 0.06 25.35
C GLU A 92 -4.86 0.53 23.92
N PRO A 93 -5.78 0.34 22.95
CA PRO A 93 -5.63 0.89 21.61
C PRO A 93 -5.56 2.42 21.59
N THR A 94 -5.04 2.98 20.50
CA THR A 94 -5.05 4.43 20.25
C THR A 94 -5.79 4.73 18.95
N THR A 95 -6.55 5.82 18.92
CA THR A 95 -7.29 6.23 17.72
C THR A 95 -6.48 7.24 16.91
N PHE A 96 -6.27 6.94 15.63
CA PHE A 96 -5.59 7.83 14.67
C PHE A 96 -6.41 7.95 13.40
N ALA A 97 -6.43 9.13 12.77
CA ALA A 97 -6.80 9.26 11.37
C ALA A 97 -5.53 9.27 10.48
N PRO A 98 -5.58 8.76 9.24
CA PRO A 98 -4.43 8.81 8.34
C PRO A 98 -3.82 10.21 8.16
N SER A 99 -4.62 11.27 8.23
CA SER A 99 -4.16 12.68 8.14
C SER A 99 -3.38 13.20 9.36
N GLN A 100 -3.36 12.46 10.46
CA GLN A 100 -2.80 12.90 11.75
C GLN A 100 -1.47 12.24 12.10
N VAL A 101 -0.96 11.38 11.23
CA VAL A 101 0.21 10.52 11.45
C VAL A 101 1.28 10.78 10.40
N ILE A 102 2.46 10.19 10.58
CA ILE A 102 3.56 10.29 9.60
C ILE A 102 3.13 9.74 8.24
N LYS A 103 3.76 10.23 7.16
CA LYS A 103 3.35 9.92 5.77
C LYS A 103 3.29 8.42 5.49
N GLY A 104 4.23 7.64 6.01
CA GLY A 104 4.25 6.18 5.85
C GLY A 104 3.01 5.51 6.46
N TRP A 105 2.55 5.96 7.62
CA TRP A 105 1.29 5.49 8.20
C TRP A 105 0.09 5.96 7.39
N THR A 106 0.07 7.22 6.94
CA THR A 106 -1.01 7.77 6.11
C THR A 106 -1.25 6.91 4.87
N GLU A 107 -0.17 6.50 4.20
CA GLU A 107 -0.22 5.63 3.02
C GLU A 107 -0.69 4.22 3.40
N ALA A 108 -0.02 3.57 4.35
CA ALA A 108 -0.33 2.19 4.76
C ALA A 108 -1.77 2.03 5.24
N MET A 109 -2.25 2.91 6.13
CA MET A 109 -3.60 2.80 6.68
C MET A 109 -4.68 2.82 5.60
N GLN A 110 -4.48 3.58 4.51
CA GLN A 110 -5.45 3.68 3.40
C GLN A 110 -5.39 2.50 2.41
N LEU A 111 -4.47 1.55 2.64
CA LEU A 111 -4.35 0.26 1.95
C LEU A 111 -4.76 -0.92 2.85
N MET A 112 -4.88 -0.70 4.15
CA MET A 112 -5.31 -1.70 5.12
C MET A 112 -6.84 -1.73 5.26
N VAL A 113 -7.35 -2.83 5.80
CA VAL A 113 -8.75 -3.01 6.20
C VAL A 113 -8.85 -3.41 7.67
N GLU A 114 -10.06 -3.38 8.24
CA GLU A 114 -10.28 -3.87 9.61
C GLU A 114 -9.81 -5.33 9.78
N GLY A 115 -9.06 -5.56 10.86
CA GLY A 115 -8.45 -6.84 11.21
C GLY A 115 -7.04 -7.05 10.64
N ASP A 116 -6.60 -6.21 9.70
CA ASP A 116 -5.23 -6.29 9.17
C ASP A 116 -4.21 -6.04 10.27
N LYS A 117 -3.12 -6.80 10.22
CA LYS A 117 -1.91 -6.57 11.00
C LYS A 117 -0.71 -6.56 10.07
N TRP A 118 -0.04 -5.43 9.94
CA TRP A 118 1.09 -5.24 9.04
C TRP A 118 2.34 -4.85 9.83
N GLU A 119 3.50 -5.25 9.32
CA GLU A 119 4.78 -4.66 9.69
C GLU A 119 5.18 -3.65 8.60
N LEU A 120 5.47 -2.41 8.98
CA LEU A 120 5.93 -1.36 8.09
C LEU A 120 7.40 -1.08 8.34
N TYR A 121 8.13 -0.78 7.28
CA TYR A 121 9.49 -0.25 7.31
C TYR A 121 9.48 1.09 6.60
N VAL A 122 9.55 2.15 7.39
CA VAL A 122 9.27 3.52 6.97
C VAL A 122 10.59 4.28 6.82
N PRO A 123 11.01 4.60 5.59
CA PRO A 123 12.18 5.46 5.36
C PRO A 123 12.01 6.82 6.04
N ALA A 124 13.12 7.48 6.36
CA ALA A 124 13.11 8.74 7.11
C ALA A 124 12.22 9.81 6.48
N GLU A 125 12.20 9.92 5.15
CA GLU A 125 11.42 10.89 4.37
C GLU A 125 9.90 10.72 4.54
N LEU A 126 9.47 9.50 4.88
CA LEU A 126 8.09 9.15 5.19
C LEU A 126 7.81 9.12 6.70
N GLY A 127 8.84 9.25 7.53
CA GLY A 127 8.80 9.35 8.99
C GLY A 127 9.08 10.78 9.48
N TYR A 128 10.11 10.93 10.31
CA TYR A 128 10.50 12.22 10.94
C TYR A 128 11.64 12.95 10.22
N GLY A 129 12.13 12.40 9.11
CA GLY A 129 13.14 13.00 8.24
C GLY A 129 14.48 13.30 8.91
N ALA A 130 15.23 14.21 8.31
CA ALA A 130 16.54 14.65 8.81
C ALA A 130 16.51 15.35 10.18
N ARG A 131 15.33 15.67 10.72
CA ARG A 131 15.21 16.27 12.05
C ARG A 131 15.05 15.22 13.15
N GLY A 132 14.47 14.07 12.84
CA GLY A 132 14.08 13.07 13.84
C GLY A 132 12.99 13.59 14.80
N SER A 133 12.78 12.86 15.89
CA SER A 133 11.93 13.25 17.02
C SER A 133 12.68 13.02 18.35
N PRO A 134 13.60 13.93 18.71
CA PRO A 134 14.42 13.77 19.91
C PRO A 134 13.57 13.76 21.20
N PRO A 135 14.01 13.03 22.23
CA PRO A 135 15.25 12.25 22.31
C PRO A 135 15.14 10.82 21.76
N LYS A 136 13.94 10.37 21.35
CA LYS A 136 13.68 8.95 21.08
C LYS A 136 14.02 8.50 19.66
N ILE A 137 13.83 9.38 18.68
CA ILE A 137 14.02 9.06 17.26
C ILE A 137 15.12 9.97 16.72
N PRO A 138 16.29 9.43 16.34
CA PRO A 138 17.38 10.23 15.82
C PRO A 138 17.06 10.79 14.42
N PRO A 139 17.78 11.85 14.00
CA PRO A 139 17.80 12.30 12.60
C PRO A 139 18.00 11.15 11.61
N GLY A 140 17.21 11.12 10.53
CA GLY A 140 17.42 10.18 9.42
C GLY A 140 17.05 8.72 9.71
N ALA A 141 16.43 8.43 10.85
CA ALA A 141 16.09 7.05 11.24
C ALA A 141 15.02 6.41 10.34
N THR A 142 15.23 5.15 9.95
CA THR A 142 14.14 4.28 9.48
C THR A 142 13.37 3.76 10.67
N LEU A 143 12.04 3.74 10.55
CA LEU A 143 11.16 3.26 11.61
C LEU A 143 10.56 1.93 11.23
N VAL A 144 10.53 0.99 12.16
CA VAL A 144 9.81 -0.27 12.03
C VAL A 144 8.55 -0.20 12.88
N PHE A 145 7.39 -0.39 12.28
CA PHE A 145 6.11 -0.39 12.99
C PHE A 145 5.38 -1.69 12.78
N THR A 146 4.91 -2.34 13.85
CA THR A 146 3.79 -3.27 13.75
C THR A 146 2.50 -2.49 13.97
N ILE A 147 1.55 -2.54 13.04
CA ILE A 147 0.25 -1.84 13.13
C ILE A 147 -0.87 -2.86 12.95
N GLU A 148 -1.92 -2.73 13.75
CA GLU A 148 -3.13 -3.53 13.70
C GLU A 148 -4.35 -2.61 13.72
N ILE A 149 -5.15 -2.61 12.65
CA ILE A 149 -6.41 -1.84 12.61
C ILE A 149 -7.51 -2.72 13.21
N LEU A 150 -8.03 -2.31 14.38
CA LEU A 150 -9.13 -3.01 15.04
C LEU A 150 -10.46 -2.58 14.43
N HIS A 151 -10.67 -1.27 14.32
CA HIS A 151 -11.92 -0.69 13.83
C HIS A 151 -11.69 0.60 13.03
N VAL A 152 -12.43 0.79 11.95
CA VAL A 152 -12.53 2.06 11.22
C VAL A 152 -13.86 2.71 11.59
N LYS A 153 -13.80 3.88 12.23
CA LYS A 153 -14.94 4.58 12.84
C LYS A 153 -15.49 5.74 11.99
N GLY A 154 -14.88 6.03 10.84
CA GLY A 154 -15.27 7.12 9.94
C GLY A 154 -15.60 6.66 8.53
N ASP A 155 -15.56 7.59 7.58
CA ASP A 155 -15.81 7.31 6.16
C ASP A 155 -14.87 6.23 5.63
N LYS A 156 -15.38 5.37 4.74
CA LYS A 156 -14.57 4.30 4.15
C LYS A 156 -14.73 4.27 2.64
N LYS A 157 -13.82 3.60 1.95
CA LYS A 157 -13.92 3.27 0.52
C LYS A 157 -13.82 1.75 0.34
N PRO A 158 -14.54 1.13 -0.60
CA PRO A 158 -14.44 -0.31 -0.83
C PRO A 158 -12.99 -0.75 -1.07
N ALA A 159 -12.56 -1.77 -0.33
CA ALA A 159 -11.27 -2.43 -0.51
C ALA A 159 -11.43 -3.50 -1.58
N VAL A 160 -11.32 -3.10 -2.84
CA VAL A 160 -11.48 -4.02 -3.95
C VAL A 160 -10.19 -4.83 -4.15
N ALA A 161 -10.09 -5.92 -3.39
CA ALA A 161 -8.92 -6.78 -3.36
C ALA A 161 -8.82 -7.73 -4.55
N CYS A 162 -9.95 -8.13 -5.15
CA CYS A 162 -9.94 -9.08 -6.27
C CYS A 162 -9.46 -8.40 -7.56
N GLU A 163 -8.39 -8.92 -8.15
CA GLU A 163 -7.94 -8.59 -9.50
C GLU A 163 -8.60 -9.55 -10.51
N PRO A 164 -9.61 -9.12 -11.28
CA PRO A 164 -10.46 -10.04 -12.03
C PRO A 164 -9.70 -10.85 -13.08
N VAL A 165 -8.73 -10.23 -13.76
CA VAL A 165 -7.99 -10.82 -14.89
C VAL A 165 -7.04 -11.92 -14.43
N SER A 166 -6.18 -11.63 -13.46
CA SER A 166 -5.22 -12.62 -12.92
C SER A 166 -5.87 -13.58 -11.92
N GLY A 167 -7.01 -13.21 -11.33
CA GLY A 167 -7.61 -13.90 -10.19
C GLY A 167 -6.86 -13.68 -8.87
N GLU A 168 -5.83 -12.82 -8.88
CA GLU A 168 -5.04 -12.54 -7.69
C GLU A 168 -5.89 -11.87 -6.62
N SER A 169 -5.66 -12.25 -5.37
CA SER A 169 -6.36 -11.69 -4.20
C SER A 169 -7.89 -11.84 -4.20
N CYS A 170 -8.45 -12.65 -5.12
CA CYS A 170 -9.85 -13.02 -5.17
C CYS A 170 -10.17 -14.19 -4.22
N SER A 171 -11.31 -14.14 -3.56
CA SER A 171 -11.90 -15.24 -2.80
C SER A 171 -12.47 -16.32 -3.72
N GLU A 172 -12.69 -17.53 -3.19
CA GLU A 172 -13.31 -18.64 -3.93
C GLU A 172 -14.66 -18.24 -4.56
N LYS A 173 -15.44 -17.41 -3.87
CA LYS A 173 -16.73 -16.91 -4.35
C LYS A 173 -16.57 -15.93 -5.52
N GLU A 174 -15.52 -15.11 -5.49
CA GLU A 174 -15.20 -14.18 -6.57
C GLU A 174 -14.65 -14.93 -7.77
N LEU A 175 -13.76 -15.91 -7.57
CA LEU A 175 -13.27 -16.79 -8.63
C LEU A 175 -14.40 -17.55 -9.31
N ALA A 176 -15.34 -18.10 -8.54
CA ALA A 176 -16.53 -18.74 -9.08
C ALA A 176 -17.42 -17.76 -9.88
N PHE A 177 -17.53 -16.51 -9.43
CA PHE A 177 -18.25 -15.48 -10.17
C PHE A 177 -17.52 -15.06 -11.45
N ILE A 178 -16.20 -14.90 -11.43
CA ILE A 178 -15.35 -14.64 -12.60
C ILE A 178 -15.55 -15.74 -13.64
N ALA A 179 -15.45 -17.02 -13.22
CA ALA A 179 -15.67 -18.15 -14.13
C ALA A 179 -17.07 -18.13 -14.77
N LYS A 180 -18.09 -17.70 -14.01
CA LYS A 180 -19.44 -17.48 -14.56
C LYS A 180 -19.44 -16.34 -15.58
N VAL A 181 -18.85 -15.19 -15.26
CA VAL A 181 -18.82 -14.01 -16.15
C VAL A 181 -18.13 -14.31 -17.47
N LYS A 182 -17.04 -15.10 -17.46
CA LYS A 182 -16.36 -15.57 -18.69
C LYS A 182 -17.30 -16.33 -19.63
N ALA A 183 -18.26 -17.08 -19.08
CA ALA A 183 -19.21 -17.86 -19.85
C ALA A 183 -20.51 -17.09 -20.23
N MET A 184 -20.71 -15.88 -19.71
CA MET A 184 -21.93 -15.10 -19.95
C MET A 184 -21.92 -14.41 -21.32
N GLY A 185 -23.10 -14.27 -21.94
CA GLY A 185 -23.28 -13.45 -23.14
C GLY A 185 -23.16 -11.95 -22.86
N ALA A 186 -22.93 -11.13 -23.91
CA ALA A 186 -22.82 -9.67 -23.78
C ALA A 186 -24.09 -9.04 -23.15
N THR A 187 -25.26 -9.42 -23.68
CA THR A 187 -26.56 -8.94 -23.20
C THR A 187 -26.86 -9.36 -21.75
N GLU A 188 -26.43 -10.56 -21.33
CA GLU A 188 -26.58 -11.02 -19.95
C GLU A 188 -25.71 -10.18 -19.00
N VAL A 189 -24.51 -9.82 -19.43
CA VAL A 189 -23.60 -8.97 -18.65
C VAL A 189 -24.15 -7.56 -18.53
N GLU A 190 -24.60 -6.95 -19.62
CA GLU A 190 -25.26 -5.64 -19.62
C GLU A 190 -26.44 -5.62 -18.65
N SER A 191 -27.31 -6.64 -18.70
CA SER A 191 -28.44 -6.76 -17.77
C SER A 191 -28.01 -6.84 -16.30
N GLN A 192 -26.94 -7.59 -15.99
CA GLN A 192 -26.40 -7.64 -14.62
C GLN A 192 -25.76 -6.32 -14.19
N VAL A 193 -25.04 -5.64 -15.08
CA VAL A 193 -24.44 -4.33 -14.80
C VAL A 193 -25.53 -3.31 -14.48
N GLU A 194 -26.60 -3.25 -15.27
CA GLU A 194 -27.72 -2.35 -15.05
C GLU A 194 -28.39 -2.63 -13.69
N ARG A 195 -28.72 -3.90 -13.43
CA ARG A 195 -29.32 -4.32 -12.14
C ARG A 195 -28.46 -3.92 -10.94
N LEU A 196 -27.15 -4.18 -11.01
CA LEU A 196 -26.23 -3.87 -9.91
C LEU A 196 -25.98 -2.36 -9.76
N SER A 197 -25.99 -1.61 -10.87
CA SER A 197 -25.86 -0.15 -10.85
C SER A 197 -27.07 0.50 -10.16
N GLN A 198 -28.28 0.05 -10.47
CA GLN A 198 -29.50 0.48 -9.77
C GLN A 198 -29.48 0.09 -8.28
N MET A 199 -29.02 -1.13 -7.96
CA MET A 199 -28.87 -1.55 -6.57
C MET A 199 -27.92 -0.60 -5.82
N ARG A 200 -26.77 -0.24 -6.40
CA ARG A 200 -25.76 0.64 -5.79
C ARG A 200 -26.31 2.00 -5.34
N GLU A 201 -27.33 2.51 -6.02
CA GLU A 201 -27.95 3.80 -5.72
C GLU A 201 -28.92 3.75 -4.52
N GLN A 202 -29.27 2.55 -4.06
CA GLN A 202 -30.18 2.36 -2.93
C GLN A 202 -29.42 2.27 -1.59
N PRO A 203 -30.03 2.70 -0.47
CA PRO A 203 -29.44 2.54 0.85
C PRO A 203 -29.34 1.06 1.21
N MET A 204 -28.13 0.60 1.54
CA MET A 204 -27.87 -0.80 1.90
C MET A 204 -26.79 -0.91 2.98
N LYS A 205 -26.67 -2.11 3.55
CA LYS A 205 -25.59 -2.44 4.49
C LYS A 205 -24.23 -2.42 3.79
N GLU A 206 -23.19 -2.00 4.51
CA GLU A 206 -21.83 -1.84 4.00
C GLU A 206 -21.29 -3.09 3.27
N HIS A 207 -21.47 -4.29 3.84
CA HIS A 207 -21.03 -5.53 3.18
C HIS A 207 -21.76 -5.81 1.85
N LEU A 208 -23.02 -5.40 1.71
CA LEU A 208 -23.77 -5.53 0.44
C LEU A 208 -23.24 -4.53 -0.59
N LEU A 209 -22.94 -3.30 -0.15
CA LEU A 209 -22.37 -2.28 -1.03
C LEU A 209 -21.01 -2.73 -1.58
N HIS A 210 -20.14 -3.26 -0.72
CA HIS A 210 -18.88 -3.87 -1.14
C HIS A 210 -19.12 -4.98 -2.18
N TRP A 211 -20.04 -5.91 -1.91
CA TRP A 211 -20.37 -6.98 -2.84
C TRP A 211 -20.84 -6.45 -4.20
N VAL A 212 -21.65 -5.39 -4.23
CA VAL A 212 -22.08 -4.73 -5.48
C VAL A 212 -20.87 -4.16 -6.22
N HIS A 213 -19.99 -3.43 -5.53
CA HIS A 213 -18.78 -2.87 -6.12
C HIS A 213 -17.84 -3.94 -6.68
N GLN A 214 -17.61 -5.04 -5.95
CA GLN A 214 -16.80 -6.16 -6.44
C GLN A 214 -17.35 -6.72 -7.74
N ARG A 215 -18.66 -6.98 -7.79
CA ARG A 215 -19.28 -7.57 -8.97
C ARG A 215 -19.27 -6.64 -10.16
N LEU A 216 -19.51 -5.35 -9.95
CA LEU A 216 -19.40 -4.35 -11.01
C LEU A 216 -17.96 -4.27 -11.56
N LYS A 217 -16.93 -4.36 -10.71
CA LYS A 217 -15.53 -4.44 -11.18
C LYS A 217 -15.31 -5.69 -12.06
N ILE A 218 -15.73 -6.86 -11.58
CA ILE A 218 -15.56 -8.12 -12.32
C ILE A 218 -16.31 -8.10 -13.65
N LEU A 219 -17.56 -7.62 -13.67
CA LEU A 219 -18.35 -7.49 -14.90
C LEU A 219 -17.75 -6.48 -15.89
N GLY A 220 -17.18 -5.38 -15.38
CA GLY A 220 -16.53 -4.36 -16.21
C GLY A 220 -15.21 -4.83 -16.83
N ALA A 221 -14.54 -5.82 -16.23
CA ALA A 221 -13.31 -6.42 -16.76
C ALA A 221 -13.57 -7.54 -17.77
N LYS A 222 -14.83 -7.85 -18.11
CA LYS A 222 -15.20 -9.05 -18.88
C LYS A 222 -14.37 -9.26 -20.14
N ASP A 223 -14.14 -8.21 -20.92
CA ASP A 223 -13.46 -8.34 -22.21
C ASP A 223 -11.97 -8.71 -22.05
N GLU A 224 -11.44 -8.64 -20.83
CA GLU A 224 -10.07 -9.00 -20.44
C GLU A 224 -9.99 -10.36 -19.70
N LEU A 225 -11.12 -10.97 -19.35
CA LEU A 225 -11.23 -12.22 -18.57
C LEU A 225 -11.11 -13.49 -19.42
#